data_AF-A0A2X4WSZ1-F1
#
_entry.id   AF-A0A2X4WSZ1-F1
#
_cell.length_a   1.000
_cell.length_b   1.000
_cell.length_c   1.000
_cell.angle_alpha   90.00
_cell.angle_beta   90.00
_cell.angle_gamma   90.00
#
_symmetry.space_group_name_H-M   'P 1'
#
loop_
_entity.id
_entity.type
_entity.pdbx_description
1 polymer ?
#
loop_
_entity_poly.entity_id
_entity_poly.type
_entity_poly.pdbx_seq_one_letter_code
_entity_poly.pdbx_strand_id
1 'polypeptide(L)'
;MAKTLPDPLNRWVGKLADQAWHVVMVEAVHHMELEWNDKVVKTFNTQLAGRYPFNPAAKQDASLDAFERFFNQTAYWMSSTKRI
;
A
#
# COMPACT_ATOMS: atom_id res chain seq x y z
N MET A 1 -5.71 41.29 -9.26
CA MET A 1 -7.09 41.19 -8.72
C MET A 1 -7.60 39.78 -9.02
N ALA A 2 -7.76 38.96 -7.99
CA ALA A 2 -8.25 37.60 -8.14
C ALA A 2 -9.75 37.63 -8.49
N LYS A 3 -10.14 36.94 -9.57
CA LYS A 3 -11.52 36.79 -10.00
C LYS A 3 -12.26 35.92 -8.99
N THR A 4 -12.97 36.54 -8.05
CA THR A 4 -13.96 35.86 -7.22
C THR A 4 -15.10 35.39 -8.14
N LEU A 5 -15.18 34.06 -8.33
CA LEU A 5 -16.30 33.44 -9.02
C LEU A 5 -17.62 33.80 -8.30
N PRO A 6 -18.74 34.04 -9.02
CA PRO A 6 -20.04 34.26 -8.39
C PRO A 6 -20.40 33.13 -7.42
N ASP A 7 -21.07 33.45 -6.31
CA ASP A 7 -21.36 32.51 -5.20
C ASP A 7 -21.90 31.13 -5.61
N PRO A 8 -22.77 31.00 -6.63
CA PRO A 8 -23.19 29.69 -7.11
C PRO A 8 -22.01 28.90 -7.67
N LEU A 9 -21.21 29.50 -8.56
CA LEU A 9 -20.13 28.85 -9.29
C LEU A 9 -19.01 28.37 -8.34
N ASN A 10 -18.74 29.14 -7.29
CA ASN A 10 -17.77 28.74 -6.25
C ASN A 10 -18.21 27.46 -5.52
N ARG A 11 -19.52 27.29 -5.25
CA ARG A 11 -20.05 26.07 -4.63
C ARG A 11 -19.99 24.85 -5.56
N TRP A 12 -20.19 25.04 -6.86
CA TRP A 12 -20.06 23.95 -7.85
C TRP A 12 -18.62 23.46 -7.97
N VAL A 13 -17.65 24.39 -8.05
CA VAL A 13 -16.22 24.05 -8.12
C VAL A 13 -15.74 23.38 -6.83
N GLY A 14 -16.16 23.87 -5.66
CA GLY A 14 -15.82 23.25 -4.37
C GLY A 14 -16.34 21.81 -4.27
N LYS A 15 -17.62 21.58 -4.56
CA LYS A 15 -18.20 20.23 -4.53
C LYS A 15 -17.53 19.27 -5.52
N LEU A 16 -17.19 19.75 -6.72
CA LEU A 16 -16.49 18.94 -7.71
C LEU A 16 -15.09 18.56 -7.23
N ALA A 17 -14.36 19.49 -6.62
CA ALA A 17 -13.03 19.24 -6.08
C ALA A 17 -13.07 18.24 -4.90
N ASP A 18 -14.03 18.37 -3.98
CA ASP A 18 -14.19 17.46 -2.85
C ASP A 18 -14.49 16.03 -3.31
N GLN A 19 -15.39 15.88 -4.29
CA GLN A 19 -15.74 14.58 -4.87
C GLN A 19 -14.58 13.96 -5.64
N ALA A 20 -13.87 14.76 -6.43
CA ALA A 20 -12.69 14.29 -7.17
C ALA A 20 -11.57 13.85 -6.24
N TRP A 21 -11.31 14.60 -5.16
CA TRP A 21 -10.30 14.24 -4.16
C TRP A 21 -10.64 12.92 -3.45
N HIS A 22 -11.91 12.73 -3.10
CA HIS A 22 -12.35 11.48 -2.48
C HIS A 22 -12.09 10.26 -3.38
N VAL A 23 -12.45 10.37 -4.67
CA VAL A 23 -12.22 9.28 -5.64
C VAL A 23 -10.73 8.98 -5.79
N VAL A 24 -9.88 10.01 -5.91
CA VAL A 24 -8.43 9.84 -5.99
C VAL A 24 -7.87 9.16 -4.74
N MET A 25 -8.35 9.52 -3.55
CA MET A 25 -7.91 8.91 -2.31
C MET A 25 -8.31 7.43 -2.21
N VAL A 26 -9.55 7.09 -2.58
CA VAL A 26 -10.03 5.70 -2.59
C VAL A 26 -9.20 4.85 -3.55
N GLU A 27 -8.92 5.36 -4.75
CA GLU A 27 -8.11 4.65 -5.75
C GLU A 27 -6.66 4.47 -5.28
N ALA A 28 -6.08 5.50 -4.65
CA ALA A 28 -4.73 5.41 -4.10
C ALA A 28 -4.63 4.31 -3.03
N VAL A 29 -5.59 4.23 -2.11
CA VAL A 29 -5.65 3.16 -1.09
C VAL A 29 -5.81 1.80 -1.75
N HIS A 30 -6.73 1.68 -2.71
CA HIS A 30 -6.95 0.42 -3.42
C HIS A 30 -5.68 -0.07 -4.14
N HIS A 31 -4.98 0.83 -4.84
CA HIS A 31 -3.71 0.52 -5.48
C HIS A 31 -2.65 0.07 -4.46
N MET A 32 -2.57 0.72 -3.30
CA MET A 32 -1.65 0.32 -2.23
C MET A 32 -1.97 -1.07 -1.68
N GLU A 33 -3.25 -1.43 -1.53
CA GLU A 33 -3.67 -2.76 -1.09
C GLU A 33 -3.28 -3.84 -2.10
N LEU A 34 -3.49 -3.58 -3.40
CA LEU A 34 -3.08 -4.50 -4.46
C LEU A 34 -1.56 -4.70 -4.48
N GLU A 35 -0.79 -3.62 -4.40
CA GLU A 35 0.67 -3.70 -4.35
C GLU A 35 1.18 -4.43 -3.10
N TRP A 36 0.59 -4.16 -1.93
CA TRP A 36 0.93 -4.85 -0.69
C TRP A 36 0.67 -6.34 -0.78
N ASN A 37 -0.50 -6.72 -1.31
CA ASN A 37 -0.87 -8.11 -1.44
C ASN A 37 0.10 -8.88 -2.37
N ASP A 38 0.46 -8.29 -3.51
CA ASP A 38 1.37 -8.95 -4.46
C ASP A 38 2.83 -8.97 -3.95
N LYS A 39 3.34 -7.85 -3.45
CA LYS A 39 4.75 -7.74 -3.05
C LYS A 39 5.06 -8.40 -1.72
N VAL A 40 4.13 -8.34 -0.76
CA VAL A 40 4.39 -8.77 0.62
C VAL A 40 3.64 -10.04 0.97
N VAL A 41 2.31 -10.04 0.89
CA VAL A 41 1.49 -11.18 1.34
C VAL A 41 1.80 -12.43 0.53
N LYS A 42 1.78 -12.34 -0.80
CA LYS A 42 2.03 -13.48 -1.68
C LYS A 42 3.46 -14.00 -1.56
N THR A 43 4.45 -13.10 -1.52
CA THR A 43 5.86 -13.46 -1.34
C THR A 43 6.09 -14.17 -0.01
N PHE A 44 5.53 -13.64 1.08
CA PHE A 44 5.60 -14.27 2.40
C PHE A 44 5.00 -15.67 2.39
N ASN A 45 3.78 -15.80 1.86
CA ASN A 45 3.07 -17.07 1.81
C ASN A 45 3.83 -18.13 1.02
N THR A 46 4.49 -17.72 -0.06
CA THR A 46 5.24 -18.62 -0.94
C THR A 46 6.57 -19.05 -0.31
N GLN A 47 7.28 -18.13 0.35
CA GLN A 47 8.67 -18.37 0.77
C GLN A 47 8.80 -18.77 2.23
N LEU A 48 7.93 -18.25 3.11
CA LEU A 48 8.13 -18.31 4.57
C LEU A 48 6.98 -18.96 5.33
N ALA A 49 5.71 -18.78 4.91
CA ALA A 49 4.56 -19.23 5.70
C ALA A 49 4.53 -20.74 5.99
N GLY A 50 5.05 -21.57 5.07
CA GLY A 50 5.11 -23.02 5.23
C GLY A 50 6.33 -23.54 5.99
N ARG A 51 7.16 -22.67 6.56
CA ARG A 51 8.48 -23.00 7.12
C ARG A 51 8.54 -22.68 8.61
N TYR A 52 9.34 -23.42 9.37
CA TYR A 52 9.67 -23.02 10.74
C TYR A 52 10.53 -21.75 10.69
N PRO A 53 10.33 -20.73 11.54
CA PRO A 53 9.46 -20.69 12.73
C PRO A 53 8.01 -20.24 12.49
N PHE A 54 7.62 -19.89 11.25
CA PHE A 54 6.29 -19.33 10.94
C PHE A 54 5.17 -20.38 10.96
N ASN A 55 5.50 -21.62 10.61
CA ASN A 55 4.67 -22.79 10.85
C ASN A 55 5.41 -23.73 11.83
N PRO A 56 4.97 -23.81 13.10
CA PRO A 56 5.59 -24.67 14.11
C PRO A 56 5.58 -26.16 13.77
N ALA A 57 4.65 -26.60 12.92
CA ALA A 57 4.57 -27.98 12.47
C ALA A 57 5.42 -28.27 11.22
N ALA A 58 6.09 -27.26 10.65
CA ALA A 58 6.93 -27.43 9.48
C ALA A 58 8.17 -28.26 9.82
N LYS A 59 8.48 -29.24 8.96
CA LYS A 59 9.69 -30.07 9.07
C LYS A 59 10.95 -29.38 8.54
N GLN A 60 10.78 -28.24 7.87
CA GLN A 60 11.85 -27.52 7.19
C GLN A 60 11.88 -26.08 7.68
N ASP A 61 13.08 -25.63 8.03
CA ASP A 61 13.33 -24.26 8.46
C ASP A 61 13.30 -23.31 7.26
N ALA A 62 12.93 -22.06 7.54
CA ALA A 62 13.17 -20.96 6.61
C ALA A 62 14.68 -20.74 6.54
N SER A 63 15.24 -20.71 5.34
CA SER A 63 16.64 -20.32 5.18
C SER A 63 16.84 -18.88 5.64
N LEU A 64 17.95 -18.60 6.32
CA LEU A 64 18.30 -17.25 6.76
C LEU A 64 18.30 -16.25 5.58
N ASP A 65 18.82 -16.65 4.42
CA ASP A 65 18.81 -15.81 3.21
C ASP A 65 17.39 -15.41 2.76
N ALA A 66 16.45 -16.36 2.68
CA ALA A 66 15.06 -16.05 2.35
C ALA A 66 14.39 -15.13 3.38
N PHE A 67 14.68 -15.35 4.67
CA PHE A 67 14.21 -14.48 5.74
C PHE A 67 14.74 -13.05 5.58
N GLU A 68 16.07 -12.89 5.47
CA GLU A 68 16.72 -11.59 5.34
C GLU A 68 16.26 -10.85 4.08
N ARG A 69 16.17 -11.53 2.94
CA ARG A 69 15.69 -10.93 1.69
C ARG A 69 14.26 -10.41 1.82
N PHE A 70 13.36 -11.21 2.39
CA PHE A 70 11.97 -10.81 2.56
C PHE A 70 11.85 -9.56 3.44
N PHE A 71 12.49 -9.54 4.61
CA PHE A 71 12.38 -8.41 5.54
C PHE A 71 13.12 -7.16 5.04
N ASN A 72 14.26 -7.30 4.36
CA ASN A 72 14.96 -6.16 3.75
C ASN A 72 14.16 -5.53 2.59
N GLN A 73 13.61 -6.35 1.69
CA GLN A 73 12.82 -5.86 0.56
C GLN A 73 11.52 -5.18 1.05
N THR A 74 10.86 -5.76 2.05
CA THR A 74 9.62 -5.21 2.61
C THR A 74 9.90 -3.89 3.34
N ALA A 75 10.99 -3.80 4.12
CA ALA A 75 11.39 -2.56 4.78
C ALA A 75 11.66 -1.41 3.78
N TYR A 76 12.30 -1.73 2.65
CA TYR A 76 12.51 -0.76 1.59
C TYR A 76 11.20 -0.22 1.01
N TRP A 77 10.24 -1.10 0.67
CA TRP A 77 8.94 -0.68 0.14
C TRP A 77 8.14 0.18 1.13
N MET A 78 8.09 -0.21 2.42
CA MET A 78 7.41 0.57 3.47
C MET A 78 8.02 1.96 3.70
N SER A 79 9.32 2.14 3.42
CA SER A 79 9.97 3.45 3.50
C SER A 79 9.56 4.38 2.34
N SER A 80 9.24 3.81 1.18
CA SER A 80 8.85 4.56 -0.02
C SER A 80 7.39 5.04 0.01
N THR A 81 6.48 4.29 0.63
CA THR A 81 5.05 4.64 0.74
C THR A 81 4.77 5.70 1.80
N LYS A 82 5.67 5.93 2.76
CA LYS A 82 5.55 7.04 3.74
C LYS A 82 5.78 8.44 3.16
N ARG A 83 6.17 8.55 1.88
CA ARG A 83 6.46 9.83 1.20
C ARG A 83 5.30 10.35 0.35
N ILE A 84 4.20 9.61 0.29
CA ILE A 84 2.93 9.99 -0.35
C ILE A 84 2.03 10.58 0.74
#